data_AF-A0A1F8CJ02-F1
#
_entry.id   AF-A0A1F8CJ02-F1
#
_cell.length_a   1.000
_cell.length_b   1.000
_cell.length_c   1.000
_cell.angle_alpha   90.00
_cell.angle_beta   90.00
_cell.angle_gamma   90.00
#
_symmetry.space_group_name_H-M   'P 1'
#
loop_
_entity.id
_entity.type
_entity.pdbx_description
1 polymer ?
#
loop_
_entity_poly.entity_id
_entity_poly.type
_entity_poly.pdbx_seq_one_letter_code
_entity_poly.pdbx_strand_id
1 'polypeptide(L)'
;MNNIKLTIVFVCFLVFFTPALLSLGIRFLPGNQMPETGGSRKVYIGNTLNFEVKNPDKNLVGVVVRVKNSIRANVNLTLQLFDGNDQVVVESVVNGLSILDGSEVRFSFSLSTLK
;
A
#
# COMPACT_ATOMS: atom_id res chain seq x y z
N MET A 1 -48.75 -26.15 19.38
CA MET A 1 -48.11 -25.18 20.32
C MET A 1 -46.60 -25.36 20.45
N ASN A 2 -46.05 -26.59 20.42
CA ASN A 2 -44.60 -26.82 20.47
C ASN A 2 -43.84 -26.32 19.23
N ASN A 3 -44.43 -26.42 18.03
CA ASN A 3 -43.75 -26.00 16.80
C ASN A 3 -43.43 -24.50 16.79
N ILE A 4 -44.36 -23.66 17.26
CA ILE A 4 -44.15 -22.21 17.33
C ILE A 4 -43.00 -21.87 18.29
N LYS A 5 -42.93 -22.54 19.45
CA LYS A 5 -41.84 -22.35 20.41
C LYS A 5 -40.49 -22.78 19.83
N LEU A 6 -40.45 -23.89 19.09
CA LEU A 6 -39.26 -24.37 18.40
C LEU A 6 -38.78 -23.37 17.34
N THR A 7 -39.73 -22.83 16.55
CA THR A 7 -39.43 -21.81 15.53
C THR A 7 -38.87 -20.54 16.15
N ILE A 8 -39.43 -20.07 17.27
CA ILE A 8 -38.92 -18.88 17.97
C ILE A 8 -37.48 -19.10 18.45
N VAL A 9 -37.19 -20.25 19.07
CA VAL A 9 -35.84 -20.59 19.53
C VAL A 9 -34.85 -20.66 18.36
N PHE A 10 -35.26 -21.26 17.24
CA PHE A 10 -34.43 -21.37 16.05
C PHE A 10 -34.14 -20.01 15.40
N VAL A 11 -35.15 -19.13 15.30
CA VAL A 11 -34.99 -17.77 14.77
C VAL A 11 -34.06 -16.95 15.68
N CYS A 12 -34.22 -17.03 17.00
CA CYS A 12 -33.30 -16.38 17.94
C CYS A 12 -31.86 -16.88 17.74
N PHE A 13 -31.67 -18.20 17.64
CA PHE A 13 -30.34 -18.77 17.43
C PHE A 13 -29.69 -18.25 16.14
N LEU A 14 -30.43 -18.23 15.02
CA LEU A 14 -29.94 -17.67 13.76
C LEU A 14 -29.57 -16.20 13.88
N VAL A 15 -30.41 -15.35 14.48
CA VAL A 15 -30.15 -13.91 14.56
C VAL A 15 -28.92 -13.61 15.42
N PHE A 16 -28.68 -14.37 16.51
CA PHE A 16 -27.55 -14.13 17.39
C PHE A 16 -26.24 -14.79 16.95
N PHE A 17 -26.28 -15.98 16.33
CA PHE A 17 -25.06 -16.72 15.95
C PHE A 17 -24.58 -16.43 14.53
N THR A 18 -25.46 -16.06 13.60
CA THR A 18 -25.06 -15.77 12.21
C THR A 18 -24.07 -14.61 12.10
N PRO A 19 -24.21 -13.48 12.83
CA PRO A 19 -23.23 -12.40 12.78
C PRO A 19 -21.83 -12.84 13.24
N ALA A 20 -21.75 -13.70 14.25
CA ALA A 20 -20.48 -14.23 14.74
C ALA A 20 -19.78 -15.11 13.70
N LEU A 21 -20.53 -15.99 13.03
CA LEU A 21 -20.04 -16.82 11.92
C LEU A 21 -19.59 -15.99 10.72
N LEU A 22 -20.34 -14.95 10.36
CA LEU A 22 -19.96 -14.03 9.29
C LEU A 22 -18.72 -13.22 9.65
N SER A 23 -18.55 -12.83 10.92
CA SER A 23 -17.34 -12.13 11.38
C SER A 23 -16.05 -12.95 11.21
N LEU A 24 -16.15 -14.28 11.37
CA LEU A 24 -15.03 -15.19 11.15
C LEU A 24 -14.63 -15.26 9.67
N GLY A 25 -15.61 -15.19 8.75
CA GLY A 25 -15.37 -15.13 7.31
C GLY A 25 -14.71 -13.82 6.85
N ILE A 26 -15.05 -12.69 7.47
CA ILE A 26 -14.46 -11.38 7.12
C ILE A 26 -12.99 -11.28 7.58
N ARG A 27 -12.59 -12.03 8.62
CA ARG A 27 -11.20 -12.08 9.09
C ARG A 27 -10.26 -12.81 8.12
N PHE A 28 -10.79 -13.47 7.09
CA PHE A 28 -10.04 -14.08 5.98
C PHE A 28 -9.96 -13.18 4.74
N LEU A 29 -10.17 -11.86 4.87
CA LEU A 29 -9.61 -10.94 3.88
C LEU A 29 -8.08 -11.08 3.93
N PRO A 30 -7.41 -11.45 2.83
CA PRO A 30 -5.98 -11.64 2.84
C PRO A 30 -5.29 -10.31 3.16
N GLY A 31 -4.80 -10.18 4.39
CA GLY A 31 -3.84 -9.16 4.81
C GLY A 31 -2.43 -9.39 4.25
N ASN A 32 -2.28 -10.31 3.29
CA ASN A 32 -1.04 -10.65 2.62
C ASN A 32 -1.29 -10.31 1.14
N GLN A 33 -0.71 -9.27 0.55
CA GLN A 33 0.73 -9.12 0.34
C GLN A 33 1.03 -7.63 0.16
N MET A 34 1.21 -6.89 1.25
CA MET A 34 2.11 -5.74 1.14
C MET A 34 3.50 -6.34 1.26
N PRO A 35 4.37 -6.25 0.23
CA PRO A 35 5.76 -6.68 0.37
C PRO A 35 6.35 -5.98 1.60
N GLU A 36 7.17 -6.70 2.37
CA GLU A 36 7.83 -6.13 3.55
C GLU A 36 8.33 -4.74 3.22
N THR A 37 7.88 -3.75 3.98
CA THR A 37 8.31 -2.37 3.82
C THR A 37 9.81 -2.34 4.03
N GLY A 38 10.54 -2.32 2.91
CA GLY A 38 12.00 -2.26 2.89
C GLY A 38 12.46 -1.19 3.86
N GLY A 39 13.44 -1.55 4.69
CA GLY A 39 13.84 -0.78 5.86
C GLY A 39 13.97 0.73 5.61
N SER A 40 13.57 1.54 6.59
CA SER A 40 13.70 3.00 6.50
C SER A 40 15.17 3.40 6.39
N ARG A 41 15.57 3.96 5.24
CA ARG A 41 16.87 4.63 5.08
C ARG A 41 16.70 6.14 5.10
N LYS A 42 17.47 6.81 5.96
CA LYS A 42 17.58 8.27 5.98
C LYS A 42 18.44 8.71 4.80
N VAL A 43 17.90 9.59 3.97
CA VAL A 43 18.63 10.22 2.85
C VAL A 43 18.91 11.65 3.23
N TYR A 44 20.14 12.08 2.99
CA TYR A 44 20.54 13.46 3.13
C TYR A 44 20.58 14.10 1.73
N ILE A 45 20.36 15.41 1.68
CA ILE A 45 20.28 16.22 0.46
C ILE A 45 21.50 15.93 -0.45
N GLY A 46 21.24 15.60 -1.72
CA GLY A 46 22.27 15.31 -2.71
C GLY A 46 22.59 13.83 -2.94
N ASN A 47 22.00 12.92 -2.16
CA ASN A 47 22.23 11.48 -2.33
C ASN A 47 21.06 10.79 -3.06
N THR A 48 21.40 9.97 -4.06
CA THR A 48 20.45 9.07 -4.72
C THR A 48 20.27 7.81 -3.88
N LEU A 49 19.01 7.41 -3.65
CA LEU A 49 18.69 6.12 -3.07
C LEU A 49 18.47 5.09 -4.17
N ASN A 50 19.33 4.08 -4.21
CA ASN A 50 19.14 2.93 -5.08
C ASN A 50 18.57 1.78 -4.25
N PHE A 51 17.43 1.25 -4.67
CA PHE A 51 16.82 0.06 -4.10
C PHE A 51 16.58 -0.97 -5.19
N GLU A 52 16.96 -2.21 -4.92
CA GLU A 52 16.60 -3.33 -5.75
C GLU A 52 15.27 -3.90 -5.24
N VAL A 53 14.22 -3.83 -6.06
CA VAL A 53 12.92 -4.40 -5.73
C VAL A 53 12.77 -5.74 -6.44
N LYS A 54 12.83 -6.83 -5.68
CA LYS A 54 12.54 -8.18 -6.20
C LYS A 54 11.04 -8.42 -6.15
N ASN A 55 10.33 -8.01 -7.20
CA ASN A 55 8.90 -8.29 -7.34
C ASN A 55 8.67 -9.60 -8.10
N PRO A 56 8.21 -10.69 -7.47
CA PRO A 56 7.99 -11.97 -8.13
C PRO A 56 6.91 -11.91 -9.22
N ASP A 57 5.94 -11.00 -9.11
CA ASP A 57 4.79 -10.90 -10.02
C ASP A 57 4.96 -9.84 -11.12
N LYS A 58 6.12 -9.17 -11.20
CA LYS A 58 6.47 -8.12 -12.20
C LYS A 58 5.48 -6.95 -12.33
N ASN A 59 4.52 -6.81 -11.42
CA ASN A 59 3.47 -5.79 -11.47
C ASN A 59 3.72 -4.68 -10.44
N LEU A 60 4.81 -3.92 -10.59
CA LEU A 60 5.08 -2.77 -9.72
C LEU A 60 4.19 -1.58 -10.13
N VAL A 61 3.10 -1.37 -9.39
CA VAL A 61 2.13 -0.28 -9.67
C VAL A 61 2.50 1.03 -8.96
N GLY A 62 3.33 0.96 -7.91
CA GLY A 62 3.79 2.15 -7.22
C GLY A 62 4.73 1.86 -6.06
N VAL A 63 5.42 2.90 -5.61
CA VAL A 63 6.29 2.91 -4.44
C VAL A 63 5.77 3.96 -3.46
N VAL A 64 5.61 3.57 -2.20
CA VAL A 64 5.26 4.50 -1.12
C VAL A 64 6.51 4.77 -0.30
N VAL A 65 6.85 6.05 -0.15
CA VAL A 65 7.96 6.49 0.70
C VAL A 65 7.45 7.49 1.72
N ARG A 66 7.91 7.34 2.96
CA ARG A 66 7.67 8.34 4.00
C ARG A 66 8.77 9.39 3.92
N VAL A 67 8.38 10.65 3.70
CA VAL A 67 9.31 11.75 3.51
C VAL A 67 9.30 12.65 4.72
N LYS A 68 10.49 12.91 5.28
CA LYS A 68 10.68 13.98 6.27
C LYS A 68 10.99 15.27 5.52
N ASN A 69 10.13 16.28 5.67
CA ASN A 69 10.20 17.56 4.95
C ASN A 69 9.94 18.75 5.89
N SER A 70 10.70 18.81 7.00
CA SER A 70 10.45 19.76 8.09
C SER A 70 10.52 21.25 7.68
N ILE A 71 11.19 21.59 6.58
CA ILE A 71 11.31 22.97 6.08
C ILE A 71 10.50 23.25 4.81
N ARG A 72 9.66 22.31 4.35
CA ARG A 72 8.93 22.39 3.07
C ARG A 72 9.81 22.87 1.92
N ALA A 73 10.82 22.08 1.59
CA ALA A 73 11.74 22.44 0.52
C ALA A 73 11.00 22.62 -0.81
N ASN A 74 11.29 23.71 -1.53
CA ASN A 74 10.80 23.95 -2.90
C ASN A 74 11.67 23.19 -3.91
N VAL A 75 11.77 21.87 -3.72
CA VAL A 75 12.56 20.98 -4.57
C VAL A 75 11.67 19.83 -4.96
N ASN A 76 11.69 19.46 -6.24
CA ASN A 76 10.95 18.31 -6.72
C ASN A 76 11.62 17.02 -6.25
N LEU A 77 10.81 16.09 -5.76
CA LEU A 77 11.22 14.73 -5.45
C LEU A 77 10.93 13.86 -6.67
N THR A 78 11.98 13.27 -7.21
CA THR A 78 11.91 12.42 -8.40
C THR A 78 12.23 10.99 -8.00
N LEU A 79 11.42 10.06 -8.45
CA LEU A 79 11.65 8.63 -8.29
C LEU A 79 11.73 7.98 -9.66
N GLN A 80 12.88 7.35 -9.93
CA GLN A 80 13.21 6.71 -11.20
C GLN A 80 13.31 5.20 -11.01
N LEU A 81 12.75 4.45 -11.96
CA LEU A 81 12.94 3.02 -12.09
C LEU A 81 13.97 2.75 -13.18
N PHE A 82 14.94 1.91 -12.88
CA PHE A 82 15.98 1.50 -13.81
C PHE A 82 15.78 0.03 -14.22
N ASP A 83 16.10 -0.31 -15.47
CA ASP A 83 16.20 -1.71 -15.91
C ASP A 83 17.56 -2.32 -15.51
N GLY A 84 17.77 -3.59 -15.88
CA GLY A 84 19.05 -4.28 -15.64
C GLY A 84 20.25 -3.72 -16.42
N ASN A 85 20.05 -2.74 -17.30
CA ASN A 85 21.08 -2.05 -18.07
C ASN A 85 21.27 -0.59 -17.61
N ASP A 86 20.78 -0.24 -16.42
CA ASP A 86 20.79 1.12 -15.85
C ASP A 86 20.07 2.18 -16.72
N GLN A 87 19.15 1.76 -17.59
CA GLN A 87 18.32 2.69 -18.36
C GLN A 87 17.08 3.07 -17.56
N VAL A 88 16.70 4.35 -17.61
CA VAL A 88 15.47 4.82 -16.96
C VAL A 88 14.26 4.28 -17.72
N VAL A 89 13.47 3.46 -17.03
CA VAL A 89 12.28 2.80 -17.55
C VAL A 89 11.03 3.65 -17.29
N VAL A 90 10.91 4.22 -16.09
CA VAL A 90 9.83 5.13 -15.70
C VAL A 90 10.33 6.18 -14.71
N GLU A 91 9.79 7.39 -14.78
CA GLU A 91 10.03 8.47 -13.83
C GLU A 91 8.70 8.99 -13.26
N SER A 92 8.68 9.30 -11.98
CA SER A 92 7.55 9.94 -11.30
C SER A 92 8.05 11.10 -10.44
N VAL A 93 7.42 12.27 -10.57
CA VAL A 93 7.84 13.52 -9.93
C VAL A 93 6.74 14.04 -9.03
N VAL A 94 7.09 14.40 -7.80
CA VAL A 94 6.19 15.03 -6.83
C VAL A 94 6.81 16.35 -6.34
N ASN A 95 5.98 17.39 -6.25
CA ASN A 95 6.43 18.69 -5.78
C ASN A 95 6.67 18.68 -4.26
N GLY A 96 7.88 19.01 -3.82
CA GLY A 96 8.27 19.08 -2.41
C GLY A 96 7.42 20.04 -1.56
N LEU A 97 6.87 21.11 -2.14
CA LEU A 97 5.97 22.03 -1.44
C LEU A 97 4.65 21.38 -1.01
N SER A 98 4.21 20.36 -1.75
CA SER A 98 2.96 19.64 -1.48
C SER A 98 3.10 18.55 -0.41
N ILE A 99 4.34 18.21 -0.04
CA ILE A 99 4.65 17.12 0.88
C ILE A 99 4.76 17.67 2.30
N LEU A 100 3.83 17.25 3.17
CA LEU A 100 3.85 17.57 4.59
C LEU A 100 4.97 16.80 5.31
N ASP A 101 5.45 17.34 6.44
CA ASP A 101 6.48 16.67 7.21
C ASP A 101 6.00 15.32 7.74
N GLY A 102 6.78 14.26 7.50
CA GLY A 102 6.46 12.90 7.91
C GLY A 102 5.34 12.24 7.10
N SER A 103 4.88 12.87 6.02
CA SER A 103 3.80 12.30 5.20
C SER A 103 4.29 11.15 4.30
N GLU A 104 3.34 10.26 3.99
CA GLU A 104 3.54 9.18 3.04
C GLU A 104 3.20 9.67 1.64
N VAL A 105 4.17 9.55 0.73
CA VAL A 105 4.07 9.98 -0.65
C VAL A 105 4.08 8.75 -1.54
N ARG A 106 3.03 8.60 -2.35
CA ARG A 106 2.92 7.50 -3.31
C ARG A 106 3.37 7.96 -4.69
N PHE A 107 4.41 7.32 -5.19
CA PHE A 107 4.83 7.41 -6.59
C PHE A 107 4.14 6.28 -7.34
N SER A 108 3.24 6.62 -8.25
CA SER A 108 2.49 5.63 -9.04
C SER A 108 3.09 5.54 -10.43
N PHE A 109 3.19 4.31 -10.95
CA PHE A 109 3.70 4.06 -12.29
C PHE A 109 2.57 3.48 -13.15
N SER A 110 2.31 4.10 -14.29
CA SER A 110 1.37 3.56 -15.27
C SER A 110 2.12 2.65 -16.24
N LEU A 111 1.54 1.49 -16.56
CA LEU A 111 2.07 0.58 -17.59
C LEU A 111 2.13 1.22 -18.98
N SER A 112 1.36 2.28 -19.23
CA SER A 112 1.40 3.05 -20.48
C SER A 112 2.71 3.82 -20.69
N THR A 113 3.55 3.92 -19.65
CA THR A 113 4.77 4.74 -19.64
C THR A 113 6.05 3.91 -19.74
N LEU A 114 5.93 2.58 -19.84
CA LEU A 114 7.04 1.68 -20.14
C LEU A 114 7.41 1.86 -21.63
N LYS A 115 8.57 2.48 -21.89
CA LYS A 115 9.15 2.58 -23.23
C LYS A 115 9.77 1.26 -23.67
#